data_AF-A0A1G4IPU8-F1
#
_entry.id   AF-A0A1G4IPU8-F1
#
_cell.length_a   1.000
_cell.length_b   1.000
_cell.length_c   1.000
_cell.angle_alpha   90.00
_cell.angle_beta   90.00
_cell.angle_gamma   90.00
#
_symmetry.space_group_name_H-M   'P 1'
#
loop_
_entity.id
_entity.type
_entity.pdbx_description
1 polymer ?
#
loop_
_entity_poly.entity_id
_entity_poly.type
_entity_poly.pdbx_seq_one_letter_code
_entity_poly.pdbx_strand_id
1 'polypeptide(L)'
;MLRGLTSWRPLSGVSVHVLNQVRTATKKAAGSRTSMKDSAGRRLGLKKHEGQPVRPGEILMRQRGTKFYPGENVGIGKDHTIFALEPGFVRFYLDPFHPKRRFIGVALRPDLKLPTPHFEPRVRRFGRQLITDGAAATKEENSLSRKEYLARDSILKDLEARESRRQQLASNFTKRLSELGIILEENQLKVCIPYVIRLRSLLKNGFSLSEAQYNALFYAEQELKLAAKQRELSAELVSQQVVLLKGAVDTLNSSISFDNKLDIVAFVSEQEKQQRRAQLTQQLLNTTLSTKKDVQAIKNLLKGASSFLTKSDELKLARKFLKPVRPETFAVTNKTGKGVLTINRFDDVGSRVTTIHRSKSAFLSKL
;
A
#
# COMPACT_ATOMS: atom_id res chain seq x y z
N MET A 1 0.53 -38.24 -63.81
CA MET A 1 1.99 -38.20 -64.06
C MET A 1 2.53 -39.61 -63.93
N LEU A 2 3.30 -40.03 -64.93
CA LEU A 2 3.82 -41.38 -65.18
C LEU A 2 4.77 -41.91 -64.10
N ARG A 3 4.87 -43.25 -64.10
CA ARG A 3 6.03 -44.15 -63.86
C ARG A 3 5.63 -45.24 -62.85
N GLY A 4 5.87 -46.52 -63.05
CA GLY A 4 6.64 -47.21 -64.08
C GLY A 4 6.68 -48.70 -63.73
N LEU A 5 6.83 -49.52 -64.77
CA LEU A 5 7.04 -50.96 -64.73
C LEU A 5 8.31 -51.36 -63.96
N THR A 6 8.30 -52.56 -63.35
CA THR A 6 9.35 -53.61 -63.45
C THR A 6 8.89 -54.82 -62.60
N SER A 7 8.40 -55.91 -63.20
CA SER A 7 9.14 -57.09 -63.67
C SER A 7 9.74 -57.96 -62.56
N TRP A 8 9.21 -59.18 -62.36
CA TRP A 8 9.93 -60.47 -62.44
C TRP A 8 9.05 -61.62 -61.90
N ARG A 9 8.90 -62.68 -62.72
CA ARG A 9 8.57 -64.06 -62.32
C ARG A 9 9.89 -64.79 -62.02
N PRO A 10 9.91 -66.08 -61.62
CA PRO A 10 8.99 -66.92 -60.86
C PRO A 10 9.73 -67.52 -59.63
N LEU A 11 9.09 -68.42 -58.89
CA LEU A 11 9.62 -69.78 -58.67
C LEU A 11 8.59 -70.62 -57.90
N SER A 12 8.30 -71.74 -58.53
CA SER A 12 7.64 -72.92 -57.98
C SER A 12 8.18 -73.28 -56.59
N GLY A 13 7.28 -73.41 -55.62
CA GLY A 13 7.65 -73.84 -54.28
C GLY A 13 6.43 -74.27 -53.49
N VAL A 14 6.18 -75.58 -53.54
CA VAL A 14 5.53 -76.41 -52.50
C VAL A 14 4.10 -76.03 -52.13
N SER A 15 3.16 -76.93 -52.46
CA SER A 15 1.81 -76.95 -51.91
C SER A 15 1.88 -77.24 -50.40
N VAL A 16 1.84 -76.18 -49.60
CA VAL A 16 1.44 -76.32 -48.20
C VAL A 16 -0.08 -76.21 -48.19
N HIS A 17 -0.76 -77.36 -48.15
CA HIS A 17 -2.15 -77.42 -47.72
C HIS A 17 -2.21 -76.99 -46.26
N VAL A 18 -2.23 -75.68 -46.02
CA VAL A 18 -2.72 -75.14 -44.77
C VAL A 18 -4.20 -75.51 -44.74
N LEU A 19 -4.54 -76.49 -43.92
CA LEU A 19 -5.91 -76.74 -43.46
C LEU A 19 -6.47 -75.42 -42.93
N ASN A 20 -7.10 -74.64 -43.80
CA ASN A 20 -7.98 -73.55 -43.39
C ASN A 20 -9.16 -74.21 -42.71
N GLN A 21 -9.03 -74.44 -41.41
CA GLN A 21 -10.13 -74.80 -40.55
C GLN A 21 -11.08 -73.61 -40.54
N VAL A 22 -12.02 -73.57 -41.49
CA VAL A 22 -13.16 -72.65 -41.47
C VAL A 22 -14.00 -73.04 -40.26
N ARG A 23 -13.68 -72.43 -39.11
CA ARG A 23 -14.56 -72.48 -37.94
C ARG A 23 -15.74 -71.56 -38.24
N THR A 24 -16.79 -72.12 -38.81
CA THR A 24 -18.13 -71.52 -38.72
C THR A 24 -18.54 -71.56 -37.25
N ALA A 25 -18.22 -70.50 -36.51
CA ALA A 25 -18.88 -70.25 -35.24
C ALA A 25 -20.36 -69.94 -35.52
N THR A 26 -21.20 -70.98 -35.56
CA THR A 26 -22.65 -70.84 -35.54
C THR A 26 -23.10 -70.55 -34.10
N LYS A 27 -22.82 -69.32 -33.66
CA LYS A 27 -23.63 -68.47 -32.76
C LYS A 27 -22.91 -67.12 -32.59
N LYS A 28 -23.02 -66.25 -33.60
CA LYS A 28 -22.91 -64.80 -33.33
C LYS A 28 -24.23 -64.39 -32.67
N ALA A 29 -24.13 -63.85 -31.45
CA ALA A 29 -25.22 -63.44 -30.56
C ALA A 29 -25.85 -64.55 -29.69
N ALA A 30 -25.07 -65.08 -28.75
CA ALA A 30 -25.62 -65.26 -27.40
C ALA A 30 -25.45 -63.92 -26.65
N GLY A 31 -26.34 -62.96 -26.93
CA GLY A 31 -26.50 -61.84 -26.01
C GLY A 31 -26.84 -62.40 -24.62
N SER A 32 -26.35 -61.79 -23.54
CA SER A 32 -26.75 -62.17 -22.18
C SER A 32 -28.27 -62.20 -22.12
N ARG A 33 -28.88 -63.37 -21.94
CA ARG A 33 -30.34 -63.53 -22.01
C ARG A 33 -31.08 -62.90 -20.82
N THR A 34 -30.34 -62.39 -19.84
CA THR A 34 -30.84 -61.67 -18.67
C THR A 34 -29.85 -60.56 -18.26
N SER A 35 -30.28 -59.30 -18.34
CA SER A 35 -29.54 -58.17 -17.77
C SER A 35 -29.95 -57.96 -16.31
N MET A 36 -29.49 -58.83 -15.41
CA MET A 36 -29.71 -58.69 -13.96
C MET A 36 -28.60 -57.83 -13.32
N LYS A 37 -28.36 -56.63 -13.86
CA LYS A 37 -27.36 -55.68 -13.34
C LYS A 37 -28.08 -54.45 -12.79
N ASP A 38 -28.17 -54.37 -11.47
CA ASP A 38 -28.62 -53.16 -10.77
C ASP A 38 -27.55 -52.72 -9.76
N SER A 39 -27.47 -51.42 -9.53
CA SER A 39 -26.54 -50.83 -8.57
C SER A 39 -27.20 -50.70 -7.20
N ALA A 40 -26.42 -50.90 -6.12
CA ALA A 40 -26.95 -50.70 -4.78
C ALA A 40 -27.45 -49.26 -4.55
N GLY A 41 -28.54 -49.13 -3.80
CA GLY A 41 -29.12 -47.84 -3.42
C GLY A 41 -28.10 -46.95 -2.69
N ARG A 42 -28.03 -45.67 -3.09
CA ARG A 42 -27.00 -44.71 -2.60
C ARG A 42 -27.34 -44.01 -1.28
N ARG A 43 -28.41 -44.43 -0.60
CA ARG A 43 -28.86 -43.89 0.71
C ARG A 43 -28.97 -42.35 0.74
N LEU A 44 -29.39 -41.76 -0.38
CA LEU A 44 -29.66 -40.33 -0.52
C LEU A 44 -30.91 -39.93 0.30
N GLY A 45 -31.15 -38.64 0.48
CA GLY A 45 -32.28 -38.10 1.22
C GLY A 45 -31.87 -37.29 2.45
N LEU A 46 -32.88 -36.83 3.17
CA LEU A 46 -32.73 -36.02 4.38
C LEU A 46 -32.09 -36.87 5.48
N LYS A 47 -31.23 -36.22 6.27
CA LYS A 47 -30.54 -36.79 7.43
C LYS A 47 -30.88 -36.06 8.72
N LYS A 48 -31.31 -34.80 8.61
CA LYS A 48 -31.91 -34.01 9.69
C LYS A 48 -33.24 -33.43 9.23
N HIS A 49 -34.18 -33.38 10.15
CA HIS A 49 -35.55 -32.91 9.92
C HIS A 49 -35.74 -31.47 10.44
N GLU A 50 -36.85 -30.85 10.03
CA GLU A 50 -37.27 -29.51 10.50
C GLU A 50 -37.25 -29.42 12.03
N GLY A 51 -36.69 -28.34 12.56
CA GLY A 51 -36.60 -28.07 14.00
C GLY A 51 -35.58 -28.90 14.76
N GLN A 52 -34.85 -29.84 14.13
CA GLN A 52 -33.88 -30.64 14.85
C GLN A 52 -32.62 -29.84 15.21
N PRO A 53 -32.06 -30.03 16.42
CA PRO A 53 -30.79 -29.43 16.79
C PRO A 53 -29.64 -30.08 16.03
N VAL A 54 -28.68 -29.25 15.60
CA VAL A 54 -27.50 -29.66 14.85
C VAL A 54 -26.23 -29.03 15.38
N ARG A 55 -25.11 -29.71 15.14
CA ARG A 55 -23.75 -29.24 15.44
C ARG A 55 -23.00 -28.92 14.14
N PRO A 56 -21.95 -28.07 14.18
CA PRO A 56 -21.11 -27.81 13.01
C PRO A 56 -20.59 -29.11 12.38
N GLY A 57 -20.70 -29.23 11.06
CA GLY A 57 -20.28 -30.39 10.28
C GLY A 57 -21.32 -31.51 10.14
N GLU A 58 -22.45 -31.47 10.86
CA GLU A 58 -23.49 -32.47 10.71
C GLU A 58 -24.16 -32.38 9.33
N ILE A 59 -24.37 -33.54 8.70
CA ILE A 59 -25.02 -33.64 7.39
C ILE A 59 -26.53 -33.47 7.55
N LEU A 60 -27.12 -32.55 6.79
CA LEU A 60 -28.55 -32.28 6.77
C LEU A 60 -29.25 -33.05 5.64
N MET A 61 -28.62 -33.11 4.46
CA MET A 61 -29.19 -33.72 3.25
C MET A 61 -28.10 -34.31 2.36
N ARG A 62 -28.29 -35.55 1.89
CA ARG A 62 -27.46 -36.14 0.82
C ARG A 62 -28.26 -36.19 -0.48
N GLN A 63 -27.72 -35.66 -1.56
CA GLN A 63 -28.47 -35.52 -2.82
C GLN A 63 -27.59 -35.71 -4.05
N ARG A 64 -28.23 -35.77 -5.23
CA ARG A 64 -27.59 -35.69 -6.54
C ARG A 64 -28.16 -34.46 -7.23
N GLY A 65 -27.29 -33.49 -7.51
CA GLY A 65 -27.70 -32.12 -7.81
C GLY A 65 -28.31 -31.41 -6.60
N THR A 66 -28.68 -30.14 -6.78
CA THR A 66 -29.24 -29.28 -5.74
C THR A 66 -30.76 -29.33 -5.74
N LYS A 67 -31.35 -30.40 -5.17
CA LYS A 67 -32.81 -30.44 -4.93
C LYS A 67 -33.21 -29.46 -3.84
N PHE A 68 -32.37 -29.39 -2.82
CA PHE A 68 -32.32 -28.29 -1.88
C PHE A 68 -31.03 -27.49 -2.09
N TYR A 69 -31.12 -26.19 -1.86
CA TYR A 69 -30.02 -25.24 -1.88
C TYR A 69 -29.56 -24.93 -0.45
N PRO A 70 -28.27 -24.61 -0.25
CA PRO A 70 -27.78 -24.15 1.04
C PRO A 70 -28.39 -22.78 1.36
N GLY A 71 -29.07 -22.68 2.51
CA GLY A 71 -29.61 -21.45 3.06
C GLY A 71 -28.68 -20.82 4.09
N GLU A 72 -29.25 -20.12 5.08
CA GLU A 72 -28.48 -19.49 6.15
C GLU A 72 -27.70 -20.51 7.01
N ASN A 73 -26.45 -20.17 7.39
CA ASN A 73 -25.57 -20.95 8.27
C ASN A 73 -25.32 -22.42 7.84
N VAL A 74 -25.37 -22.65 6.52
CA VAL A 74 -25.27 -23.98 5.92
C VAL A 74 -24.29 -23.98 4.75
N GLY A 75 -23.50 -25.03 4.64
CA GLY A 75 -22.54 -25.26 3.57
C GLY A 75 -23.00 -26.34 2.58
N ILE A 76 -22.36 -26.39 1.42
CA ILE A 76 -22.57 -27.42 0.39
C ILE A 76 -21.24 -28.09 0.04
N GLY A 77 -21.21 -29.42 0.09
CA GLY A 77 -20.06 -30.24 -0.26
C GLY A 77 -19.96 -30.52 -1.77
N LYS A 78 -18.85 -31.15 -2.18
CA LYS A 78 -18.60 -31.51 -3.59
C LYS A 78 -19.70 -32.37 -4.22
N ASP A 79 -20.31 -33.28 -3.45
CA ASP A 79 -21.39 -34.14 -3.91
C ASP A 79 -22.79 -33.49 -3.72
N HIS A 80 -22.84 -32.16 -3.53
CA HIS A 80 -24.03 -31.38 -3.19
C HIS A 80 -24.67 -31.75 -1.84
N THR A 81 -23.94 -32.47 -0.97
CA THR A 81 -24.37 -32.71 0.41
C THR A 81 -24.45 -31.40 1.17
N ILE A 82 -25.56 -31.18 1.86
CA ILE A 82 -25.78 -29.98 2.68
C ILE A 82 -25.39 -30.30 4.12
N PHE A 83 -24.61 -29.42 4.76
CA PHE A 83 -24.13 -29.60 6.13
C PHE A 83 -24.19 -28.30 6.93
N ALA A 84 -24.34 -28.39 8.25
CA ALA A 84 -24.41 -27.23 9.14
C ALA A 84 -23.04 -26.57 9.33
N LEU A 85 -22.95 -25.24 9.25
CA LEU A 85 -21.73 -24.48 9.57
C LEU A 85 -21.70 -24.05 11.03
N GLU A 86 -22.87 -23.79 11.61
CA GLU A 86 -23.04 -23.34 12.98
C GLU A 86 -23.98 -24.28 13.75
N PRO A 87 -23.89 -24.35 15.08
CA PRO A 87 -24.90 -25.06 15.86
C PRO A 87 -26.21 -24.27 15.88
N GLY A 88 -27.32 -24.98 15.80
CA GLY A 88 -28.64 -24.36 15.76
C GLY A 88 -29.73 -25.37 15.43
N PHE A 89 -30.80 -24.91 14.80
CA PHE A 89 -31.98 -25.70 14.48
C PHE A 89 -32.25 -25.68 12.97
N VAL A 90 -32.45 -26.85 12.38
CA VAL A 90 -32.66 -26.98 10.93
C VAL A 90 -33.99 -26.37 10.52
N ARG A 91 -33.98 -25.55 9.48
CA ARG A 91 -35.17 -24.92 8.89
C ARG A 91 -35.20 -25.14 7.38
N PHE A 92 -36.32 -25.64 6.88
CA PHE A 92 -36.64 -25.76 5.47
C PHE A 92 -37.55 -24.60 5.07
N TYR A 93 -37.15 -23.83 4.06
CA TYR A 93 -37.90 -22.63 3.67
C TYR A 93 -37.82 -22.33 2.18
N LEU A 94 -38.68 -21.42 1.74
CA LEU A 94 -38.64 -20.80 0.42
C LEU A 94 -38.20 -19.35 0.61
N ASP A 95 -37.28 -18.91 -0.22
CA ASP A 95 -36.78 -17.54 -0.19
C ASP A 95 -37.43 -16.73 -1.31
N PRO A 96 -38.12 -15.59 -1.02
CA PRO A 96 -38.67 -14.70 -2.04
C PRO A 96 -37.66 -14.26 -3.10
N PHE A 97 -36.37 -14.12 -2.75
CA PHE A 97 -35.32 -13.78 -3.73
C PHE A 97 -35.08 -14.90 -4.77
N HIS A 98 -35.50 -16.13 -4.45
CA HIS A 98 -35.26 -17.32 -5.26
C HIS A 98 -36.52 -18.20 -5.37
N PRO A 99 -37.54 -17.74 -6.13
CA PRO A 99 -38.92 -18.24 -6.05
C PRO A 99 -39.14 -19.70 -6.48
N LYS A 100 -38.18 -20.33 -7.17
CA LYS A 100 -38.27 -21.73 -7.64
C LYS A 100 -37.29 -22.67 -6.92
N ARG A 101 -36.65 -22.21 -5.83
CA ARG A 101 -35.62 -22.95 -5.10
C ARG A 101 -36.07 -23.22 -3.67
N ARG A 102 -35.76 -24.42 -3.20
CA ARG A 102 -36.01 -24.85 -1.82
C ARG A 102 -34.71 -24.77 -1.04
N PHE A 103 -34.75 -24.22 0.16
CA PHE A 103 -33.56 -24.01 0.98
C PHE A 103 -33.59 -24.86 2.24
N ILE A 104 -32.39 -25.21 2.72
CA ILE A 104 -32.14 -25.72 4.06
C ILE A 104 -31.19 -24.75 4.74
N GLY A 105 -31.63 -24.13 5.82
CA GLY A 105 -30.81 -23.30 6.68
C GLY A 105 -30.74 -23.85 8.10
N VAL A 106 -29.89 -23.23 8.90
CA VAL A 106 -29.79 -23.46 10.34
C VAL A 106 -30.05 -22.14 11.05
N ALA A 107 -31.17 -22.09 11.76
CA ALA A 107 -31.53 -20.98 12.63
C ALA A 107 -30.71 -21.07 13.93
N LEU A 108 -30.07 -19.97 14.33
CA LEU A 108 -29.21 -19.94 15.52
C LEU A 108 -29.96 -20.16 16.84
N ARG A 109 -31.27 -19.90 16.84
CA ARG A 109 -32.16 -20.06 17.98
C ARG A 109 -33.44 -20.78 17.52
N PRO A 110 -34.15 -21.49 18.40
CA PRO A 110 -35.31 -22.28 17.99
C PRO A 110 -36.50 -21.39 17.61
N ASP A 111 -36.62 -20.19 18.17
CA ASP A 111 -37.65 -19.19 17.87
C ASP A 111 -37.45 -18.49 16.52
N LEU A 112 -36.20 -18.42 16.03
CA LEU A 112 -35.86 -17.75 14.80
C LEU A 112 -36.41 -18.52 13.59
N LYS A 113 -37.21 -17.82 12.77
CA LYS A 113 -37.77 -18.33 11.52
C LYS A 113 -36.87 -17.96 10.36
N LEU A 114 -36.70 -18.89 9.41
CA LEU A 114 -36.06 -18.64 8.13
C LEU A 114 -37.13 -18.63 7.01
N PRO A 115 -37.02 -17.75 5.99
CA PRO A 115 -35.95 -16.77 5.77
C PRO A 115 -36.03 -15.60 6.77
N THR A 116 -34.87 -15.05 7.15
CA THR A 116 -34.84 -13.84 7.96
C THR A 116 -35.27 -12.60 7.14
N PRO A 117 -35.83 -11.55 7.78
CA PRO A 117 -36.13 -10.31 7.10
C PRO A 117 -34.87 -9.68 6.49
N HIS A 118 -34.93 -9.30 5.21
CA HIS A 118 -33.76 -8.89 4.44
C HIS A 118 -32.98 -7.69 5.01
N PHE A 119 -33.70 -6.70 5.53
CA PHE A 119 -33.11 -5.45 6.05
C PHE A 119 -32.77 -5.51 7.55
N GLU A 120 -33.16 -6.59 8.23
CA GLU A 120 -32.80 -6.77 9.63
C GLU A 120 -31.31 -7.13 9.76
N PRO A 121 -30.66 -6.73 10.87
CA PRO A 121 -29.28 -7.11 11.11
C PRO A 121 -29.16 -8.63 11.18
N ARG A 122 -28.17 -9.18 10.46
CA ARG A 122 -27.91 -10.62 10.47
C ARG A 122 -27.60 -11.10 11.89
N VAL A 123 -28.36 -12.07 12.37
CA VAL A 123 -28.05 -12.78 13.61
C VAL A 123 -26.76 -13.59 13.39
N ARG A 124 -25.74 -13.34 14.21
CA ARG A 124 -24.42 -14.00 14.11
C ARG A 124 -24.02 -14.61 15.45
N ARG A 125 -23.28 -15.72 15.41
CA ARG A 125 -22.71 -16.35 16.61
C ARG A 125 -21.23 -15.97 16.75
N PHE A 126 -20.85 -15.38 17.89
CA PHE A 126 -19.44 -15.09 18.17
C PHE A 126 -18.60 -16.36 18.36
N GLY A 127 -19.16 -17.35 19.08
CA GLY A 127 -18.61 -18.71 19.15
C GLY A 127 -17.29 -18.85 19.90
N ARG A 128 -16.88 -17.83 20.67
CA ARG A 128 -15.66 -17.81 21.49
C ARG A 128 -15.99 -17.37 22.92
N GLN A 129 -15.11 -17.71 23.85
CA GLN A 129 -15.22 -17.35 25.26
C GLN A 129 -13.91 -16.69 25.72
N LEU A 130 -14.02 -15.77 26.67
CA LEU A 130 -12.85 -15.16 27.31
C LEU A 130 -12.12 -16.23 28.15
N ILE A 131 -10.79 -16.29 27.99
CA ILE A 131 -9.94 -17.16 28.79
C ILE A 131 -9.78 -16.52 30.16
N THR A 132 -10.42 -17.10 31.18
CA THR A 132 -10.37 -16.61 32.57
C THR A 132 -9.11 -17.05 33.30
N ASP A 133 -8.50 -18.15 32.88
CA ASP A 133 -7.24 -18.64 33.44
C ASP A 133 -6.06 -17.80 32.93
N GLY A 134 -5.30 -17.21 33.86
CA GLY A 134 -4.17 -16.35 33.53
C GLY A 134 -3.04 -17.08 32.80
N ALA A 135 -2.79 -18.35 33.13
CA ALA A 135 -1.74 -19.12 32.47
C ALA A 135 -2.11 -19.42 31.00
N ALA A 136 -3.36 -19.83 30.75
CA ALA A 136 -3.86 -19.99 29.39
C ALA A 136 -3.92 -18.66 28.61
N ALA A 137 -4.30 -17.56 29.27
CA ALA A 137 -4.36 -16.24 28.63
C ALA A 137 -2.98 -15.75 28.17
N THR A 138 -1.97 -15.85 29.05
CA THR A 138 -0.58 -15.48 28.70
C THR A 138 -0.02 -16.36 27.59
N LYS A 139 -0.38 -17.65 27.54
CA LYS A 139 0.00 -18.54 26.44
C LYS A 139 -0.62 -18.12 25.11
N GLU A 140 -1.89 -17.72 25.10
CA GLU A 140 -2.58 -17.21 23.91
C GLU A 140 -2.00 -15.87 23.46
N GLU A 141 -1.72 -14.94 24.38
CA GLU A 141 -1.08 -13.64 24.09
C GLU A 141 0.31 -13.80 23.45
N ASN A 142 1.08 -14.78 23.92
CA ASN A 142 2.40 -15.08 23.37
C ASN A 142 2.34 -15.83 22.03
N SER A 143 1.17 -16.34 21.63
CA SER A 143 1.01 -17.06 20.38
C SER A 143 1.00 -16.07 19.21
N LEU A 144 1.94 -16.25 18.27
CA LEU A 144 2.06 -15.45 17.06
C LEU A 144 1.91 -16.35 15.84
N SER A 145 1.40 -15.81 14.74
CA SER A 145 1.48 -16.52 13.48
C SER A 145 2.94 -16.70 13.06
N ARG A 146 3.24 -17.76 12.30
CA ARG A 146 4.60 -17.99 11.78
C ARG A 146 5.16 -16.78 11.03
N LYS A 147 4.32 -16.05 10.29
CA LYS A 147 4.72 -14.86 9.53
C LYS A 147 5.13 -13.72 10.46
N GLU A 148 4.33 -13.46 11.50
CA GLU A 148 4.63 -12.44 12.50
C GLU A 148 5.89 -12.78 13.28
N TYR A 149 6.05 -14.03 13.71
CA TYR A 149 7.24 -14.48 14.43
C TYR A 149 8.53 -14.24 13.63
N LEU A 150 8.55 -14.64 12.34
CA LEU A 150 9.71 -14.45 11.48
C LEU A 150 10.00 -12.98 11.16
N ALA A 151 8.98 -12.12 11.13
CA ALA A 151 9.13 -10.69 10.84
C ALA A 151 9.36 -9.83 12.10
N ARG A 152 9.13 -10.37 13.30
CA ARG A 152 9.15 -9.61 14.55
C ARG A 152 10.47 -8.88 14.75
N ASP A 153 11.58 -9.61 14.68
CA ASP A 153 12.90 -9.08 15.04
C ASP A 153 13.38 -8.02 14.03
N SER A 154 13.02 -8.16 12.75
CA SER A 154 13.33 -7.13 11.75
C SER A 154 12.48 -5.86 11.96
N ILE A 155 11.19 -6.00 12.30
CA ILE A 155 10.32 -4.86 12.62
C ILE A 155 10.83 -4.12 13.87
N LEU A 156 11.27 -4.84 14.91
CA LEU A 156 11.83 -4.25 16.12
C LEU A 156 13.13 -3.48 15.81
N LYS A 157 14.04 -4.07 15.02
CA LYS A 157 15.25 -3.38 14.57
C LYS A 157 14.94 -2.10 13.78
N ASP A 158 13.93 -2.15 12.91
CA ASP A 158 13.47 -0.98 12.16
C ASP A 158 12.85 0.09 13.06
N LEU A 159 12.16 -0.31 14.12
CA LEU A 159 11.61 0.59 15.13
C LEU A 159 12.73 1.30 15.91
N GLU A 160 13.72 0.55 16.39
CA GLU A 160 14.92 1.09 17.07
C GLU A 160 15.69 2.07 16.16
N ALA A 161 15.84 1.74 14.88
CA ALA A 161 16.45 2.62 13.88
C ALA A 161 15.62 3.91 13.62
N ARG A 162 14.30 3.87 13.81
CA ARG A 162 13.45 5.09 13.75
C ARG A 162 13.54 5.90 15.03
N GLU A 163 13.69 5.27 16.18
CA GLU A 163 13.83 5.93 17.49
C GLU A 163 15.16 6.65 17.62
N SER A 164 16.27 5.99 17.28
CA SER A 164 17.60 6.61 17.23
C SER A 164 17.63 7.83 16.31
N ARG A 165 17.02 7.76 15.11
CA ARG A 165 16.88 8.93 14.22
C ARG A 165 16.03 10.05 14.83
N ARG A 166 14.96 9.72 15.56
CA ARG A 166 14.14 10.72 16.27
C ARG A 166 14.93 11.40 17.39
N GLN A 167 15.74 10.65 18.14
CA GLN A 167 16.63 11.19 19.19
C GLN A 167 17.71 12.09 18.60
N GLN A 168 18.34 11.68 17.48
CA GLN A 168 19.28 12.52 16.75
C GLN A 168 18.61 13.82 16.27
N LEU A 169 17.41 13.75 15.69
CA LEU A 169 16.65 14.95 15.31
C LEU A 169 16.31 15.84 16.51
N ALA A 170 15.91 15.26 17.63
CA ALA A 170 15.67 15.99 18.87
C ALA A 170 16.92 16.78 19.29
N SER A 171 18.07 16.12 19.39
CA SER A 171 19.34 16.77 19.74
C SER A 171 19.81 17.82 18.73
N ASN A 172 19.50 17.65 17.44
CA ASN A 172 19.80 18.66 16.43
C ASN A 172 18.90 19.89 16.60
N PHE A 173 17.62 19.69 16.90
CA PHE A 173 16.67 20.78 17.11
C PHE A 173 16.91 21.54 18.41
N THR A 174 17.29 20.86 19.50
CA THR A 174 17.70 21.57 20.72
C THR A 174 18.89 22.48 20.46
N LYS A 175 19.91 22.00 19.73
CA LYS A 175 21.06 22.81 19.31
C LYS A 175 20.62 24.00 18.44
N ARG A 176 19.77 23.77 17.43
CA ARG A 176 19.28 24.84 16.55
C ARG A 176 18.47 25.90 17.29
N LEU A 177 17.64 25.52 18.25
CA LEU A 177 16.90 26.48 19.07
C LEU A 177 17.85 27.34 19.91
N SER A 178 18.92 26.74 20.45
CA SER A 178 19.96 27.49 21.18
C SER A 178 20.73 28.46 20.28
N GLU A 179 21.05 28.05 19.03
CA GLU A 179 21.71 28.92 18.04
C GLU A 179 20.84 30.11 17.62
N LEU A 180 19.51 29.94 17.61
CA LEU A 180 18.55 31.00 17.31
C LEU A 180 18.29 31.93 18.51
N GLY A 181 18.90 31.68 19.67
CA GLY A 181 18.73 32.49 20.88
C GLY A 181 17.39 32.28 21.58
N ILE A 182 16.66 31.20 21.28
CA ILE A 182 15.38 30.88 21.92
C ILE A 182 15.67 30.12 23.21
N ILE A 183 15.65 30.83 24.34
CA ILE A 183 15.89 30.26 25.67
C ILE A 183 14.56 29.71 26.20
N LEU A 184 14.43 28.39 26.22
CA LEU A 184 13.31 27.69 26.85
C LEU A 184 13.78 27.00 28.12
N GLU A 185 12.91 26.95 29.12
CA GLU A 185 13.16 26.14 30.32
C GLU A 185 13.20 24.64 29.96
N GLU A 186 13.88 23.83 30.79
CA GLU A 186 14.02 22.39 30.54
C GLU A 186 12.66 21.67 30.42
N ASN A 187 11.68 22.09 31.21
CA ASN A 187 10.33 21.54 31.18
C ASN A 187 9.59 21.87 29.88
N GLN A 188 9.76 23.09 29.35
CA GLN A 188 9.20 23.49 28.07
C GLN A 188 9.88 22.76 26.92
N LEU A 189 11.20 22.56 26.99
CA LEU A 189 11.98 21.79 26.01
C LEU A 189 11.46 20.36 25.83
N LYS A 190 11.08 19.70 26.92
CA LYS A 190 10.50 18.33 26.89
C LYS A 190 9.18 18.26 26.11
N VAL A 191 8.41 19.34 26.05
CA VAL A 191 7.13 19.42 25.33
C VAL A 191 7.33 19.93 23.91
N CYS A 192 8.13 20.99 23.75
CA CYS A 192 8.35 21.67 22.48
C CYS A 192 9.10 20.79 21.46
N ILE A 193 10.09 20.00 21.89
CA ILE A 193 10.87 19.18 20.94
C ILE A 193 10.02 18.10 20.27
N PRO A 194 9.22 17.28 20.99
CA PRO A 194 8.26 16.37 20.37
C PRO A 194 7.29 17.08 19.42
N TYR A 195 6.76 18.25 19.81
CA TYR A 195 5.89 19.07 18.96
C TYR A 195 6.59 19.45 17.65
N VAL A 196 7.82 19.95 17.70
CA VAL A 196 8.60 20.35 16.52
C VAL A 196 8.92 19.17 15.61
N ILE A 197 9.28 18.01 16.18
CA ILE A 197 9.50 16.78 15.40
C ILE A 197 8.21 16.34 14.70
N ARG A 198 7.07 16.45 15.38
CA ARG A 198 5.76 16.14 14.80
C ARG A 198 5.40 17.12 13.70
N LEU A 199 5.58 18.42 13.92
CA LEU A 199 5.37 19.48 12.93
C LEU A 199 6.14 19.19 11.66
N ARG A 200 7.44 18.90 11.80
CA ARG A 200 8.31 18.49 10.70
C ARG A 200 7.78 17.27 9.95
N SER A 201 7.32 16.25 10.68
CA SER A 201 6.78 15.05 10.05
C SER A 201 5.52 15.34 9.23
N LEU A 202 4.67 16.26 9.69
CA LEU A 202 3.46 16.65 8.97
C LEU A 202 3.81 17.47 7.72
N LEU A 203 4.74 18.42 7.82
CA LEU A 203 5.25 19.15 6.65
C LEU A 203 5.86 18.20 5.61
N LYS A 204 6.64 17.20 6.05
CA LYS A 204 7.19 16.16 5.17
C LYS A 204 6.08 15.36 4.46
N ASN A 205 4.95 15.15 5.12
CA ASN A 205 3.83 14.38 4.59
C ASN A 205 2.89 15.21 3.68
N GLY A 206 3.16 16.50 3.49
CA GLY A 206 2.42 17.36 2.55
C GLY A 206 1.29 18.19 3.17
N PHE A 207 1.22 18.30 4.50
CA PHE A 207 0.30 19.23 5.15
C PHE A 207 0.77 20.67 4.98
N SER A 208 -0.17 21.61 4.89
CA SER A 208 0.14 23.04 4.97
C SER A 208 0.70 23.41 6.35
N LEU A 209 1.40 24.55 6.48
CA LEU A 209 2.02 24.92 7.75
C LEU A 209 0.99 25.11 8.87
N SER A 210 -0.14 25.77 8.59
CA SER A 210 -1.22 26.00 9.55
C SER A 210 -1.87 24.69 10.00
N GLU A 211 -2.19 23.79 9.07
CA GLU A 211 -2.73 22.46 9.39
C GLU A 211 -1.74 21.62 10.17
N ALA A 212 -0.45 21.67 9.79
CA ALA A 212 0.61 20.95 10.49
C ALA A 212 0.73 21.43 11.95
N GLN A 213 0.70 22.76 12.18
CA GLN A 213 0.74 23.36 13.53
C GLN A 213 -0.46 22.93 14.35
N TYR A 214 -1.67 23.05 13.79
CA TYR A 214 -2.90 22.62 14.43
C TYR A 214 -2.88 21.14 14.81
N ASN A 215 -2.52 20.25 13.87
CA ASN A 215 -2.50 18.81 14.09
C ASN A 215 -1.42 18.38 15.09
N ALA A 216 -0.26 19.05 15.09
CA ALA A 216 0.80 18.79 16.06
C ALA A 216 0.39 19.25 17.48
N LEU A 217 -0.26 20.41 17.60
CA LEU A 217 -0.78 20.93 18.87
C LEU A 217 -1.88 20.01 19.40
N PHE A 218 -2.85 19.66 18.55
CA PHE A 218 -3.94 18.77 18.91
C PHE A 218 -3.43 17.40 19.41
N TYR A 219 -2.41 16.83 18.74
CA TYR A 219 -1.78 15.59 19.19
C TYR A 219 -1.20 15.72 20.61
N ALA A 220 -0.45 16.79 20.88
CA ALA A 220 0.16 17.02 22.18
C ALA A 220 -0.89 17.24 23.28
N GLU A 221 -1.98 17.97 22.98
CA GLU A 221 -3.12 18.11 23.90
C GLU A 221 -3.79 16.78 24.22
N GLN A 222 -3.98 15.91 23.22
CA GLN A 222 -4.58 14.59 23.42
C GLN A 222 -3.69 13.68 24.26
N GLU A 223 -2.37 13.70 24.04
CA GLU A 223 -1.43 12.95 24.89
C GLU A 223 -1.49 13.43 26.36
N LEU A 224 -1.54 14.75 26.60
CA LEU A 224 -1.71 15.28 27.95
C LEU A 224 -3.03 14.82 28.59
N LYS A 225 -4.15 14.89 27.86
CA LYS A 225 -5.46 14.46 28.36
C LYS A 225 -5.51 12.96 28.66
N LEU A 226 -4.90 12.14 27.80
CA LEU A 226 -4.79 10.69 28.01
C LEU A 226 -3.92 10.35 29.23
N ALA A 227 -2.76 11.00 29.36
CA ALA A 227 -1.89 10.84 30.51
C ALA A 227 -2.57 11.30 31.81
N ALA A 228 -3.34 12.38 31.75
CA ALA A 228 -4.13 12.85 32.88
C ALA A 228 -5.23 11.88 33.29
N LYS A 229 -5.93 11.29 32.31
CA LYS A 229 -6.95 10.28 32.55
C LYS A 229 -6.36 9.00 33.17
N GLN A 230 -5.17 8.57 32.72
CA GLN A 230 -4.48 7.41 33.30
C GLN A 230 -4.04 7.62 34.75
N ARG A 231 -3.78 8.88 35.14
CA ARG A 231 -3.34 9.26 36.49
C ARG A 231 -4.46 9.82 37.36
N GLU A 232 -5.70 9.83 36.87
CA GLU A 232 -6.87 10.39 37.56
C GLU A 232 -6.66 11.82 38.08
N LEU A 233 -5.97 12.65 37.29
CA LEU A 233 -5.70 14.05 37.63
C LEU A 233 -6.99 14.91 37.61
N SER A 234 -7.03 15.94 38.47
CA SER A 234 -8.17 16.87 38.52
C SER A 234 -8.29 17.69 37.23
N ALA A 235 -9.53 17.98 36.81
CA ALA A 235 -9.81 18.69 35.57
C ALA A 235 -9.16 20.09 35.51
N GLU A 236 -9.06 20.77 36.65
CA GLU A 236 -8.43 22.08 36.77
C GLU A 236 -6.94 22.03 36.43
N LEU A 237 -6.19 21.07 36.98
CA LEU A 237 -4.76 20.89 36.68
C LEU A 237 -4.53 20.58 35.20
N VAL A 238 -5.39 19.76 34.60
CA VAL A 238 -5.31 19.46 33.16
C VAL A 238 -5.53 20.71 32.33
N SER A 239 -6.52 21.53 32.69
CA SER A 239 -6.79 22.78 31.98
C SER A 239 -5.59 23.75 32.06
N GLN A 240 -4.96 23.86 33.22
CA GLN A 240 -3.75 24.68 33.42
C GLN A 240 -2.59 24.17 32.56
N GLN A 241 -2.33 22.86 32.54
CA GLN A 241 -1.28 22.26 31.71
C GLN A 241 -1.51 22.49 30.21
N VAL A 242 -2.75 22.40 29.75
CA VAL A 242 -3.10 22.68 28.35
C VAL A 242 -2.85 24.14 27.99
N VAL A 243 -3.20 25.08 28.88
CA VAL A 243 -2.93 26.52 28.68
C VAL A 243 -1.43 26.78 28.61
N LEU A 244 -0.64 26.19 29.51
CA LEU A 244 0.83 26.31 29.49
C LEU A 244 1.42 25.74 28.21
N LEU A 245 0.94 24.58 27.75
CA LEU A 245 1.38 23.97 26.50
C LEU A 245 1.08 24.87 25.30
N LYS A 246 -0.13 25.43 25.21
CA LYS A 246 -0.51 26.36 24.14
C LYS A 246 0.39 27.59 24.13
N GLY A 247 0.61 28.21 25.29
CA GLY A 247 1.51 29.36 25.39
C GLY A 247 2.94 29.06 24.94
N ALA A 248 3.49 27.89 25.30
CA ALA A 248 4.81 27.47 24.86
C ALA A 248 4.86 27.19 23.34
N VAL A 249 3.80 26.63 22.76
CA VAL A 249 3.70 26.38 21.32
C VAL A 249 3.52 27.68 20.53
N ASP A 250 2.73 28.63 21.03
CA ASP A 250 2.48 29.91 20.36
C ASP A 250 3.73 30.79 20.31
N THR A 251 4.50 30.83 21.41
CA THR A 251 5.80 31.51 21.44
C THR A 251 6.78 30.89 20.45
N LEU A 252 6.79 29.55 20.36
CA LEU A 252 7.63 28.82 19.43
C LEU A 252 7.20 29.04 17.97
N ASN A 253 5.91 28.94 17.65
CA ASN A 253 5.37 29.18 16.30
C ASN A 253 5.65 30.61 15.80
N SER A 254 5.69 31.58 16.72
CA SER A 254 6.04 32.97 16.40
C SER A 254 7.54 33.18 16.17
N SER A 255 8.38 32.28 16.71
CA SER A 255 9.84 32.41 16.71
C SER A 255 10.51 31.56 15.63
N ILE A 256 9.94 30.40 15.28
CA ILE A 256 10.55 29.44 14.36
C ILE A 256 9.73 29.22 13.09
N SER A 257 10.43 28.80 12.03
CA SER A 257 9.84 28.23 10.83
C SER A 257 10.70 27.07 10.32
N PHE A 258 10.23 26.39 9.29
CA PHE A 258 10.96 25.32 8.62
C PHE A 258 11.42 25.76 7.24
N ASP A 259 12.65 25.41 6.89
CA ASP A 259 13.19 25.61 5.56
C ASP A 259 12.78 24.47 4.60
N ASN A 260 13.16 24.57 3.32
CA ASN A 260 12.88 23.53 2.33
C ASN A 260 13.50 22.16 2.63
N LYS A 261 14.51 22.10 3.49
CA LYS A 261 15.20 20.87 3.90
C LYS A 261 14.61 20.30 5.19
N LEU A 262 13.59 20.98 5.75
CA LEU A 262 12.94 20.64 7.00
C LEU A 262 13.88 20.78 8.21
N ASP A 263 14.77 21.76 8.16
CA ASP A 263 15.54 22.26 9.30
C ASP A 263 14.88 23.52 9.88
N ILE A 264 15.13 23.77 11.17
CA ILE A 264 14.59 24.93 11.89
C ILE A 264 15.36 26.18 11.48
N VAL A 265 14.61 27.24 11.16
CA VAL A 265 15.09 28.59 10.90
C VAL A 265 14.26 29.60 11.68
N ALA A 266 14.74 30.84 11.79
CA ALA A 266 13.96 31.93 12.37
C ALA A 266 12.64 32.12 11.59
N PHE A 267 11.59 32.53 12.30
CA PHE A 267 10.30 32.84 11.69
C PHE A 267 10.43 34.01 10.71
N VAL A 268 9.74 33.89 9.57
CA VAL A 268 9.67 34.91 8.52
C VAL A 268 8.23 35.03 8.09
N SER A 269 7.69 36.25 8.14
CA SER A 269 6.31 36.53 7.71
C SER A 269 6.13 36.28 6.21
N GLU A 270 4.90 36.01 5.77
CA GLU A 270 4.63 35.76 4.34
C GLU A 270 4.98 36.97 3.46
N GLN A 271 4.71 38.18 3.94
CA GLN A 271 5.05 39.43 3.25
C GLN A 271 6.57 39.57 3.08
N GLU A 272 7.32 39.30 4.15
CA GLU A 272 8.78 39.34 4.12
C GLU A 272 9.37 38.26 3.19
N LYS A 273 8.77 37.06 3.16
CA LYS A 273 9.16 36.00 2.20
C LYS A 273 8.97 36.47 0.75
N GLN A 274 7.87 37.15 0.45
CA GLN A 274 7.61 37.71 -0.88
C GLN A 274 8.60 38.81 -1.25
N GLN A 275 8.93 39.71 -0.32
CA GLN A 275 9.93 40.75 -0.52
C GLN A 275 11.33 40.17 -0.78
N ARG A 276 11.78 39.23 0.06
CA ARG A 276 13.07 38.54 -0.12
C ARG A 276 13.13 37.77 -1.44
N ARG A 277 12.01 37.15 -1.86
CA ARG A 277 11.88 36.50 -3.17
C ARG A 277 12.04 37.51 -4.31
N ALA A 278 11.40 38.67 -4.24
CA ALA A 278 11.53 39.71 -5.26
C ALA A 278 12.96 40.24 -5.35
N GLN A 279 13.59 40.52 -4.20
CA GLN A 279 14.99 40.97 -4.11
C GLN A 279 15.95 39.94 -4.70
N LEU A 280 15.82 38.66 -4.33
CA LEU A 280 16.64 37.59 -4.91
C LEU A 280 16.46 37.51 -6.43
N THR A 281 15.23 37.66 -6.92
CA THR A 281 14.94 37.61 -8.36
C THR A 281 15.62 38.78 -9.08
N GLN A 282 15.60 39.99 -8.51
CA GLN A 282 16.29 41.15 -9.06
C GLN A 282 17.82 40.97 -9.03
N GLN A 283 18.38 40.46 -7.93
CA GLN A 283 19.81 40.16 -7.83
C GLN A 283 20.26 39.14 -8.89
N LEU A 284 19.47 38.09 -9.10
CA LEU A 284 19.74 37.06 -10.11
C LEU A 284 19.61 37.59 -11.55
N LEU A 285 18.73 38.55 -11.81
CA LEU A 285 18.63 39.21 -13.11
C LEU A 285 19.83 40.11 -13.40
N ASN A 286 20.37 40.77 -12.36
CA ASN A 286 21.51 41.68 -12.49
C ASN A 286 22.86 40.95 -12.57
N THR A 287 22.95 39.70 -12.10
CA THR A 287 24.21 38.93 -12.11
C THR A 287 24.48 38.29 -13.47
N THR A 288 25.61 38.65 -14.09
CA THR A 288 26.10 37.97 -15.28
C THR A 288 26.90 36.73 -14.89
N LEU A 289 26.52 35.57 -15.41
CA LEU A 289 27.39 34.39 -15.36
C LEU A 289 28.53 34.63 -16.35
N SER A 290 29.79 34.69 -15.94
CA SER A 290 30.93 34.76 -16.88
C SER A 290 32.10 33.89 -16.43
N THR A 291 32.37 33.88 -15.13
CA THR A 291 33.46 33.15 -14.49
C THR A 291 32.96 32.08 -13.51
N LYS A 292 33.85 31.18 -13.10
CA LYS A 292 33.60 30.23 -11.99
C LYS A 292 33.12 30.90 -10.71
N LYS A 293 33.68 32.09 -10.42
CA LYS A 293 33.35 32.86 -9.21
C LYS A 293 31.89 33.28 -9.24
N ASP A 294 31.39 33.74 -10.39
CA ASP A 294 29.98 34.13 -10.58
C ASP A 294 29.04 32.92 -10.39
N VAL A 295 29.43 31.76 -10.93
CA VAL A 295 28.67 30.50 -10.73
C VAL A 295 28.58 30.17 -9.24
N GLN A 296 29.70 30.27 -8.51
CA GLN A 296 29.72 29.99 -7.09
C GLN A 296 28.93 31.03 -6.28
N ALA A 297 28.97 32.30 -6.66
CA ALA A 297 28.18 33.37 -6.05
C ALA A 297 26.68 33.08 -6.19
N ILE A 298 26.21 32.73 -7.39
CA ILE A 298 24.80 32.36 -7.62
C ILE A 298 24.40 31.11 -6.85
N LYS A 299 25.27 30.08 -6.79
CA LYS A 299 25.03 28.88 -5.97
C LYS A 299 24.90 29.23 -4.48
N ASN A 300 25.74 30.13 -3.97
CA ASN A 300 25.68 30.57 -2.58
C ASN A 300 24.41 31.38 -2.29
N LEU A 301 24.01 32.28 -3.21
CA LEU A 301 22.75 33.02 -3.12
C LEU A 301 21.54 32.07 -3.06
N LEU A 302 21.48 31.10 -3.97
CA LEU A 302 20.40 30.10 -3.99
C LEU A 302 20.41 29.20 -2.75
N LYS A 303 21.59 28.88 -2.19
CA LYS A 303 21.70 28.08 -0.97
C LYS A 303 21.09 28.80 0.25
N GLY A 304 21.22 30.13 0.34
CA GLY A 304 20.58 30.94 1.38
C GLY A 304 19.07 31.13 1.20
N ALA A 305 18.54 30.78 0.03
CA ALA A 305 17.15 31.00 -0.35
C ALA A 305 16.17 29.96 0.22
N SER A 306 16.66 28.87 0.83
CA SER A 306 15.82 27.78 1.34
C SER A 306 14.91 28.18 2.50
N SER A 307 15.20 29.29 3.18
CA SER A 307 14.46 29.78 4.34
C SER A 307 13.16 30.53 3.97
N PHE A 308 13.06 31.06 2.74
CA PHE A 308 11.92 31.89 2.33
C PHE A 308 11.27 31.48 1.00
N LEU A 309 11.91 30.64 0.19
CA LEU A 309 11.30 30.07 -1.03
C LEU A 309 10.78 28.66 -0.80
N THR A 310 9.80 28.26 -1.60
CA THR A 310 9.38 26.85 -1.70
C THR A 310 10.42 26.01 -2.44
N LYS A 311 10.44 24.69 -2.22
CA LYS A 311 11.35 23.79 -2.93
C LYS A 311 11.16 23.84 -4.45
N SER A 312 9.91 23.98 -4.89
CA SER A 312 9.57 24.10 -6.32
C SER A 312 10.14 25.38 -6.94
N ASP A 313 9.96 26.52 -6.26
CA ASP A 313 10.48 27.80 -6.73
C ASP A 313 12.01 27.84 -6.74
N GLU A 314 12.67 27.31 -5.70
CA GLU A 314 14.13 27.19 -5.63
C GLU A 314 14.67 26.40 -6.84
N LEU A 315 14.05 25.26 -7.16
CA LEU A 315 14.42 24.46 -8.33
C LEU A 315 14.13 25.19 -9.65
N LYS A 316 13.02 25.92 -9.74
CA LYS A 316 12.68 26.70 -10.94
C LYS A 316 13.70 27.80 -11.21
N LEU A 317 14.12 28.52 -10.17
CA LEU A 317 15.17 29.55 -10.26
C LEU A 317 16.52 28.92 -10.61
N ALA A 318 16.90 27.82 -9.95
CA ALA A 318 18.13 27.11 -10.26
C ALA A 318 18.17 26.65 -11.73
N ARG A 319 17.08 26.08 -12.26
CA ARG A 319 16.98 25.68 -13.68
C ARG A 319 17.02 26.85 -14.65
N LYS A 320 16.48 28.01 -14.25
CA LYS A 320 16.46 29.22 -15.09
C LYS A 320 17.85 29.86 -15.21
N PHE A 321 18.54 30.03 -14.09
CA PHE A 321 19.80 30.77 -14.02
C PHE A 321 21.04 29.88 -14.14
N LEU A 322 21.06 28.69 -13.53
CA LEU A 322 22.18 27.74 -13.61
C LEU A 322 21.95 26.70 -14.73
N LYS A 323 21.68 27.17 -15.95
CA LYS A 323 21.55 26.28 -17.12
C LYS A 323 22.88 25.53 -17.37
N PRO A 324 22.84 24.23 -17.72
CA PRO A 324 24.05 23.46 -17.98
C PRO A 324 24.84 24.01 -19.18
N VAL A 325 24.13 24.53 -20.18
CA VAL A 325 24.69 25.18 -21.37
C VAL A 325 23.96 26.49 -21.60
N ARG A 326 24.71 27.55 -21.93
CA ARG A 326 24.13 28.86 -22.25
C ARG A 326 23.56 28.92 -23.68
N PRO A 327 22.66 29.88 -23.97
CA PRO A 327 22.16 30.12 -25.32
C PRO A 327 23.27 30.42 -26.33
N GLU A 328 22.97 30.22 -27.61
CA GLU A 328 23.89 30.47 -28.74
C GLU A 328 24.28 31.94 -28.89
N THR A 329 23.48 32.87 -28.38
CA THR A 329 23.85 34.31 -28.33
C THR A 329 25.16 34.56 -27.58
N PHE A 330 25.55 33.65 -26.67
CA PHE A 330 26.79 33.72 -25.90
C PHE A 330 27.83 32.73 -26.41
N ALA A 331 29.00 33.22 -26.84
CA ALA A 331 30.20 32.41 -27.12
C ALA A 331 30.07 31.34 -28.24
N VAL A 332 29.35 31.67 -29.31
CA VAL A 332 29.50 30.99 -30.63
C VAL A 332 30.78 31.50 -31.29
N THR A 333 31.54 30.58 -31.87
CA THR A 333 32.83 30.90 -32.50
C THR A 333 32.93 30.24 -33.87
N ASN A 334 33.30 30.98 -34.92
CA ASN A 334 33.51 30.39 -36.25
C ASN A 334 34.85 29.61 -36.37
N LYS A 335 35.66 29.60 -35.32
CA LYS A 335 36.99 28.99 -35.32
C LYS A 335 36.95 27.60 -34.69
N THR A 336 37.60 26.64 -35.36
CA THR A 336 37.92 25.32 -34.81
C THR A 336 39.24 25.39 -34.05
N GLY A 337 39.32 24.76 -32.87
CA GLY A 337 40.55 24.81 -32.08
C GLY A 337 40.42 24.34 -30.62
N LYS A 338 41.52 24.41 -29.89
CA LYS A 338 41.60 24.03 -28.46
C LYS A 338 40.72 24.96 -27.64
N GLY A 339 39.73 24.40 -26.93
CA GLY A 339 38.79 25.18 -26.13
C GLY A 339 37.41 25.38 -26.75
N VAL A 340 37.18 24.83 -27.94
CA VAL A 340 35.88 24.83 -28.63
C VAL A 340 35.34 23.39 -28.70
N LEU A 341 34.02 23.23 -28.61
CA LEU A 341 33.30 21.98 -28.82
C LEU A 341 32.45 22.10 -30.08
N THR A 342 32.44 21.04 -30.87
CA THR A 342 31.60 20.93 -32.06
C THR A 342 30.33 20.16 -31.70
N ILE A 343 29.16 20.73 -32.04
CA ILE A 343 27.85 20.14 -31.84
C ILE A 343 27.15 20.13 -33.20
N ASN A 344 26.64 18.98 -33.60
CA ASN A 344 25.84 18.85 -34.81
C ASN A 344 24.36 18.79 -34.43
N ARG A 345 23.52 19.56 -35.11
CA ARG A 345 22.06 19.48 -34.97
C ARG A 345 21.40 19.41 -36.32
N PHE A 346 20.19 18.88 -36.37
CA PHE A 346 19.35 19.00 -37.54
C PHE A 346 18.65 20.37 -37.52
N ASP A 347 18.67 21.09 -38.63
CA ASP A 347 17.94 22.33 -38.83
C ASP A 347 16.73 22.03 -39.71
N ASP A 348 15.53 22.12 -39.13
CA ASP A 348 14.27 21.77 -39.80
C ASP A 348 13.97 22.74 -40.97
N VAL A 349 14.34 24.01 -40.84
CA VAL A 349 14.09 25.03 -41.89
C VAL A 349 14.94 24.74 -43.13
N GLY A 350 16.21 24.40 -42.92
CA GLY A 350 17.14 24.07 -44.00
C GLY A 350 17.15 22.60 -44.41
N SER A 351 16.41 21.72 -43.70
CA SER A 351 16.42 20.26 -43.84
C SER A 351 17.83 19.68 -43.96
N ARG A 352 18.77 20.21 -43.16
CA ARG A 352 20.20 19.85 -43.22
C ARG A 352 20.81 19.77 -41.84
N VAL A 353 21.89 18.99 -41.73
CA VAL A 353 22.70 18.97 -40.51
C VAL A 353 23.54 20.25 -40.47
N THR A 354 23.36 21.04 -39.41
CA THR A 354 24.14 22.24 -39.12
C THR A 354 25.16 21.95 -38.04
N THR A 355 26.42 22.29 -38.32
CA THR A 355 27.53 22.15 -37.39
C THR A 355 27.74 23.47 -36.65
N ILE A 356 27.70 23.42 -35.32
CA ILE A 356 27.85 24.59 -34.44
C ILE A 356 29.09 24.42 -33.58
N HIS A 357 29.91 25.46 -33.56
CA HIS A 357 31.11 25.52 -32.73
C HIS A 357 30.84 26.41 -31.51
N ARG A 358 30.91 25.80 -30.32
CA ARG A 358 30.64 26.44 -29.01
C ARG A 358 31.92 26.52 -28.20
N SER A 359 32.26 27.69 -27.66
CA SER A 359 33.35 27.79 -26.68
C SER A 359 33.07 26.94 -25.42
N LYS A 360 34.10 26.35 -24.80
CA LYS A 360 33.98 25.66 -23.50
C LYS A 360 33.43 26.58 -22.40
N SER A 361 33.65 27.90 -22.48
CA SER A 361 33.08 28.88 -21.54
C SER A 361 31.54 28.96 -21.57
N ALA A 362 30.88 28.41 -22.59
CA ALA A 362 29.43 28.32 -22.64
C ALA A 362 28.83 27.20 -21.76
N PHE A 363 29.66 26.28 -21.27
CA PHE A 363 29.24 25.11 -20.49
C PHE A 363 29.52 25.35 -19.02
N LEU A 364 28.49 25.27 -18.18
CA LEU A 364 28.59 25.55 -16.74
C LEU A 364 29.61 24.63 -16.03
N SER A 365 29.76 23.39 -16.49
CA SER A 365 30.72 22.42 -15.94
C SER A 365 32.18 22.72 -16.29
N LYS A 366 32.42 23.57 -17.30
CA LYS A 366 33.76 23.91 -17.81
C LYS A 366 34.15 25.35 -17.45
N LEU A 367 33.34 26.02 -16.63
CA LEU A 367 33.59 27.35 -16.08
C LEU A 367 34.38 27.32 -14.78
#